data_AF-A0A0Q5JWF4-F1
#
_entry.id   AF-A0A0Q5JWF4-F1
#
_cell.length_a   1.000
_cell.length_b   1.000
_cell.length_c   1.000
_cell.angle_alpha   90.00
_cell.angle_beta   90.00
_cell.angle_gamma   90.00
#
_symmetry.space_group_name_H-M   'P 1'
#
loop_
_entity.id
_entity.type
_entity.pdbx_description
1 polymer ?
#
loop_
_entity_poly.entity_id
_entity_poly.type
_entity_poly.pdbx_seq_one_letter_code
_entity_poly.pdbx_strand_id
1 'polypeptide(L)'
;MSDFDALQAVIRRHAEARQADQQACEAFLNALYRSLRRASGPGLPLNNVSLDPVADPAQGLRPVPVGAYHAAWFRLGLCEVLVRVRRDGRHFRGEYAGGLSFELHSHDEDALTVLARRMLRDIGQVYGGPEGEGTLN
;
A
#
# COMPACT_ATOMS: atom_id res chain seq x y z
N MET A 1 30.97 28.15 -5.09
CA MET A 1 30.29 26.85 -5.20
C MET A 1 28.82 27.14 -5.42
N SER A 2 28.16 26.56 -6.43
CA SER A 2 26.78 26.91 -6.74
C SER A 2 25.78 26.17 -5.84
N ASP A 3 24.61 26.75 -5.60
CA ASP A 3 23.52 26.08 -4.86
C ASP A 3 23.10 24.76 -5.52
N PHE A 4 23.26 24.68 -6.83
CA PHE A 4 23.00 23.47 -7.61
C PHE A 4 24.00 22.35 -7.29
N ASP A 5 25.29 22.67 -7.14
CA ASP A 5 26.31 21.68 -6.76
C ASP A 5 26.06 21.15 -5.34
N ALA A 6 25.64 22.04 -4.42
CA ALA A 6 25.27 21.67 -3.06
C ALA A 6 24.05 20.71 -3.06
N LEU A 7 23.03 21.00 -3.87
CA LEU A 7 21.87 20.13 -4.03
C LEU A 7 22.26 18.77 -4.62
N GLN A 8 23.10 18.72 -5.65
CA GLN A 8 23.59 17.46 -6.22
C GLN A 8 24.37 16.62 -5.21
N ALA A 9 25.21 17.25 -4.39
CA ALA A 9 25.96 16.58 -3.33
C ALA A 9 25.03 15.96 -2.28
N VAL A 10 23.98 16.69 -1.88
CA VAL A 10 22.95 16.19 -0.95
C VAL A 10 22.18 15.01 -1.58
N ILE A 11 21.71 15.13 -2.83
CA ILE A 11 20.97 14.06 -3.52
C ILE A 11 21.80 12.76 -3.62
N ARG A 12 23.10 12.89 -3.89
CA ARG A 12 24.04 11.75 -3.94
C ARG A 12 24.25 11.14 -2.56
N ARG A 13 24.45 11.96 -1.53
CA ARG A 13 24.67 11.51 -0.14
C ARG A 13 23.49 10.70 0.41
N HIS A 14 22.27 11.00 -0.03
CA HIS A 14 21.06 10.30 0.44
C HIS A 14 20.65 9.10 -0.43
N ALA A 15 21.48 8.64 -1.37
CA ALA A 15 21.13 7.52 -2.26
C ALA A 15 20.83 6.21 -1.51
N GLU A 16 21.67 5.83 -0.55
CA GLU A 16 21.50 4.59 0.22
C GLU A 16 20.23 4.61 1.08
N ALA A 17 19.95 5.74 1.73
CA ALA A 17 18.75 5.92 2.55
C ALA A 17 17.47 5.77 1.70
N ARG A 18 17.48 6.31 0.47
CA ARG A 18 16.37 6.14 -0.48
C ARG A 18 16.19 4.69 -0.89
N GLN A 19 17.28 3.98 -1.16
CA GLN A 19 17.22 2.57 -1.53
C GLN A 19 16.68 1.70 -0.38
N ALA A 20 17.14 1.95 0.85
CA ALA A 20 16.64 1.23 2.03
C ALA A 20 15.16 1.53 2.32
N ASP A 21 14.72 2.77 2.11
CA ASP A 21 13.31 3.18 2.23
C ASP A 21 12.42 2.47 1.19
N GLN A 22 12.86 2.47 -0.07
CA GLN A 22 12.19 1.77 -1.16
C GLN A 22 12.07 0.27 -0.87
N GLN A 23 13.17 -0.39 -0.50
CA GLN A 23 13.16 -1.81 -0.17
C GLN A 23 12.21 -2.14 0.98
N ALA A 24 12.16 -1.29 2.01
CA ALA A 24 11.25 -1.48 3.14
C ALA A 24 9.77 -1.37 2.71
N CYS A 25 9.44 -0.39 1.87
CA CYS A 25 8.08 -0.22 1.37
C CYS A 25 7.67 -1.34 0.40
N GLU A 26 8.57 -1.77 -0.49
CA GLU A 26 8.35 -2.92 -1.37
C GLU A 26 8.15 -4.22 -0.57
N ALA A 27 8.96 -4.44 0.47
CA ALA A 27 8.82 -5.60 1.35
C ALA A 27 7.46 -5.58 2.07
N PHE A 28 7.01 -4.41 2.54
CA PHE A 28 5.69 -4.25 3.14
C PHE A 28 4.56 -4.59 2.16
N LEU A 29 4.58 -4.04 0.94
CA LEU A 29 3.56 -4.30 -0.09
C LEU A 29 3.49 -5.79 -0.45
N ASN A 30 4.65 -6.44 -0.56
CA ASN A 30 4.73 -7.89 -0.78
C ASN A 30 4.17 -8.70 0.39
N ALA A 31 4.44 -8.28 1.63
CA ALA A 31 3.90 -8.94 2.82
C ALA A 31 2.37 -8.79 2.89
N LEU A 32 1.86 -7.58 2.64
CA LEU A 32 0.42 -7.31 2.57
C LEU A 32 -0.26 -8.14 1.47
N TYR A 33 0.35 -8.28 0.30
CA TYR A 33 -0.13 -9.15 -0.78
C TYR A 33 -0.29 -10.60 -0.31
N ARG A 34 0.71 -11.14 0.39
CA ARG A 34 0.64 -12.51 0.93
C ARG A 34 -0.47 -12.64 1.98
N SER A 35 -0.64 -11.65 2.84
CA SER A 35 -1.71 -11.64 3.85
C SER A 35 -3.09 -11.57 3.20
N LEU A 36 -3.29 -10.71 2.19
CA LEU A 36 -4.55 -10.62 1.44
C LEU A 36 -4.93 -11.94 0.77
N ARG A 37 -3.94 -12.62 0.18
CA ARG A 37 -4.15 -13.96 -0.43
C ARG A 37 -4.58 -15.02 0.58
N ARG A 38 -4.20 -14.87 1.86
CA ARG A 38 -4.57 -15.79 2.96
C ARG A 38 -5.82 -15.35 3.73
N ALA A 39 -6.18 -14.07 3.68
CA ALA A 39 -7.20 -13.48 4.54
C ALA A 39 -8.63 -13.96 4.27
N SER A 40 -8.89 -14.60 3.12
CA SER A 40 -10.25 -14.96 2.67
C SER A 40 -10.82 -16.26 3.28
N GLY A 41 -10.11 -16.90 4.22
CA GLY A 41 -10.59 -18.09 4.92
C GLY A 41 -10.70 -19.36 4.05
N PRO A 42 -11.01 -20.51 4.66
CA PRO A 42 -11.16 -21.76 3.92
C PRO A 42 -12.42 -21.74 3.03
N GLY A 43 -12.25 -21.94 1.73
CA GLY A 43 -13.36 -22.12 0.76
C GLY A 43 -13.67 -20.92 -0.15
N LEU A 44 -13.08 -19.74 0.09
CA LEU A 44 -13.25 -18.55 -0.75
C LEU A 44 -11.90 -17.90 -1.11
N PRO A 45 -10.91 -18.63 -1.65
CA PRO A 45 -9.69 -17.97 -2.09
C PRO A 45 -10.05 -16.94 -3.17
N LEU A 46 -9.65 -15.68 -2.96
CA LEU A 46 -9.46 -14.74 -4.06
C LEU A 46 -8.38 -15.35 -4.96
N ASN A 47 -8.78 -16.23 -5.88
CA ASN A 47 -7.85 -16.96 -6.75
C ASN A 47 -7.07 -16.03 -7.69
N ASN A 48 -7.47 -14.76 -7.76
CA ASN A 48 -6.91 -13.74 -8.62
C ASN A 48 -6.41 -12.52 -7.82
N VAL A 49 -5.64 -12.75 -6.74
CA VAL A 49 -4.86 -11.66 -6.14
C VAL A 49 -3.59 -11.44 -6.94
N SER A 50 -3.37 -10.24 -7.47
CA SER A 50 -2.09 -9.84 -8.06
C SER A 50 -1.60 -8.51 -7.50
N LEU A 51 -0.28 -8.32 -7.51
CA LEU A 51 0.42 -7.12 -7.10
C LEU A 51 1.17 -6.57 -8.30
N ASP A 52 0.91 -5.32 -8.66
CA ASP A 52 1.63 -4.60 -9.72
C ASP A 52 2.22 -3.29 -9.16
N PRO A 53 3.54 -3.23 -8.90
CA PRO A 53 4.21 -2.02 -8.43
C PRO A 53 4.12 -0.89 -9.46
N VAL A 54 3.74 0.30 -9.02
CA VAL A 54 3.62 1.48 -9.88
C VAL A 54 4.26 2.70 -9.24
N ALA A 55 4.60 3.70 -10.06
CA ALA A 55 4.97 5.01 -9.52
C ALA A 55 3.76 5.63 -8.81
N ASP A 56 3.99 6.27 -7.66
CA ASP A 56 2.92 7.02 -6.99
C ASP A 56 2.43 8.16 -7.89
N PRO A 57 1.13 8.23 -8.25
CA PRO A 57 0.61 9.28 -9.13
C PRO A 57 0.75 10.68 -8.53
N ALA A 58 0.85 10.82 -7.20
CA ALA A 58 1.05 12.12 -6.55
C ALA A 58 2.53 12.54 -6.47
N GLN A 59 3.47 11.68 -6.86
CA GLN A 59 4.90 11.94 -6.70
C GLN A 59 5.46 12.78 -7.85
N GLY A 60 5.77 14.05 -7.57
CA GLY A 60 6.30 15.00 -8.56
C GLY A 60 7.83 15.04 -8.67
N LEU A 61 8.57 14.54 -7.66
CA LEU A 61 10.04 14.63 -7.64
C LEU A 61 10.69 13.33 -8.11
N ARG A 62 11.72 13.47 -8.94
CA ARG A 62 12.65 12.39 -9.30
C ARG A 62 14.10 12.84 -9.06
N PRO A 63 14.92 12.05 -8.35
CA PRO A 63 14.57 10.77 -7.71
C PRO A 63 13.59 10.92 -6.54
N VAL A 64 12.91 9.83 -6.17
CA VAL A 64 11.92 9.80 -5.09
C VAL A 64 12.60 10.14 -3.75
N PRO A 65 12.10 11.11 -2.96
CA PRO A 65 12.63 11.44 -1.64
C PRO A 65 12.45 10.30 -0.63
N VAL A 66 13.26 10.27 0.43
CA VAL A 66 13.06 9.37 1.57
C VAL A 66 11.72 9.69 2.24
N GLY A 67 10.94 8.67 2.58
CA GLY A 67 9.65 8.83 3.26
C GLY A 67 8.51 9.28 2.34
N ALA A 68 8.76 9.32 1.03
CA ALA A 68 7.72 9.45 0.03
C ALA A 68 6.86 8.18 -0.05
N TYR A 69 5.71 8.29 -0.70
CA TYR A 69 4.84 7.15 -0.92
C TYR A 69 5.37 6.26 -2.06
N HIS A 70 5.25 4.96 -1.85
CA HIS A 70 5.45 3.89 -2.81
C HIS A 70 4.09 3.24 -3.05
N ALA A 71 3.79 2.89 -4.30
CA ALA A 71 2.45 2.47 -4.68
C ALA A 71 2.45 1.14 -5.42
N ALA A 72 1.34 0.40 -5.29
CA ALA A 72 1.06 -0.76 -6.10
C ALA A 72 -0.44 -0.96 -6.30
N TRP A 73 -0.82 -1.48 -7.46
CA TRP A 73 -2.16 -1.97 -7.70
C TRP A 73 -2.31 -3.38 -7.14
N PHE A 74 -3.33 -3.55 -6.31
CA PHE A 74 -3.78 -4.85 -5.83
C PHE A 74 -5.04 -5.22 -6.59
N ARG A 75 -4.95 -6.24 -7.43
CA ARG A 75 -6.14 -6.83 -8.04
C ARG A 75 -6.72 -7.84 -7.06
N LEU A 76 -7.99 -7.71 -6.74
CA LEU A 76 -8.72 -8.52 -5.75
C LEU A 76 -9.95 -9.13 -6.45
N GLY A 77 -9.71 -10.07 -7.36
CA GLY A 77 -10.77 -10.60 -8.22
C GLY A 77 -11.11 -9.63 -9.36
N LEU A 78 -12.30 -9.03 -9.30
CA LEU A 78 -12.81 -8.06 -10.30
C LEU A 78 -12.58 -6.60 -9.90
N CYS A 79 -12.02 -6.37 -8.70
CA CYS A 79 -11.72 -5.03 -8.19
C CYS A 79 -10.21 -4.78 -8.24
N GLU A 80 -9.81 -3.56 -8.58
CA GLU A 80 -8.44 -3.08 -8.46
C GLU A 80 -8.38 -1.96 -7.41
N VAL A 81 -7.41 -2.06 -6.50
CA VAL A 81 -7.23 -1.11 -5.41
C VAL A 81 -5.80 -0.60 -5.44
N LEU A 82 -5.64 0.70 -5.63
CA LEU A 82 -4.36 1.34 -5.47
C LEU A 82 -4.06 1.42 -3.98
N VAL A 83 -2.92 0.88 -3.58
CA VAL A 83 -2.40 0.99 -2.22
C VAL A 83 -1.12 1.81 -2.28
N ARG A 84 -1.06 2.85 -1.45
CA ARG A 84 0.12 3.71 -1.29
C ARG A 84 0.62 3.53 0.13
N VAL A 85 1.92 3.33 0.30
CA VAL A 85 2.55 3.20 1.61
C VAL A 85 3.80 4.06 1.67
N ARG A 86 4.04 4.67 2.82
CA ARG A 86 5.30 5.33 3.15
C ARG A 86 5.80 4.84 4.49
N ARG A 87 7.10 4.92 4.68
CA ARG A 87 7.73 4.66 5.97
C ARG A 87 7.73 5.95 6.80
N ASP A 88 7.32 5.85 8.05
CA ASP A 88 7.36 6.93 9.03
C ASP A 88 8.15 6.45 10.25
N GLY A 89 9.48 6.63 10.18
CA GLY A 89 10.42 6.07 11.15
C GLY A 89 10.42 4.54 11.16
N ARG A 90 9.81 3.95 12.20
CA ARG A 90 9.67 2.47 12.35
C ARG A 90 8.30 1.95 11.95
N HIS A 91 7.35 2.84 11.65
CA HIS A 91 5.98 2.49 11.33
C HIS A 91 5.72 2.66 9.83
N PHE A 92 4.64 2.05 9.36
CA PHE A 92 4.15 2.25 8.01
C PHE A 92 2.82 2.98 8.05
N ARG A 93 2.68 4.01 7.22
CA ARG A 93 1.42 4.70 6.99
C ARG A 93 1.04 4.52 5.53
N GLY A 94 -0.22 4.27 5.27
CA GLY A 94 -0.68 4.11 3.90
C GLY A 94 -2.13 4.47 3.68
N GLU A 95 -2.48 4.48 2.41
CA GLU A 95 -3.78 4.83 1.88
C GLU A 95 -4.22 3.79 0.87
N TYR A 96 -5.53 3.55 0.79
CA TYR A 96 -6.13 2.66 -0.18
C TYR A 96 -7.57 3.06 -0.52
N ALA A 97 -8.08 2.53 -1.63
CA ALA A 97 -9.47 2.73 -2.07
C ALA A 97 -9.92 4.21 -2.13
N GLY A 98 -9.02 5.12 -2.48
CA GLY A 98 -9.36 6.54 -2.75
C GLY A 98 -9.65 7.42 -1.53
N GLY A 99 -9.29 6.99 -0.32
CA GLY A 99 -9.42 7.84 0.88
C GLY A 99 -9.34 7.13 2.23
N LEU A 100 -9.33 5.79 2.24
CA LEU A 100 -9.10 5.03 3.46
C LEU A 100 -7.62 5.03 3.81
N SER A 101 -7.32 5.06 5.10
CA SER A 101 -5.94 5.07 5.59
C SER A 101 -5.68 4.01 6.65
N PHE A 102 -4.43 3.59 6.75
CA PHE A 102 -3.94 2.74 7.83
C PHE A 102 -2.62 3.28 8.40
N GLU A 103 -2.37 2.93 9.65
CA GLU A 103 -1.08 3.06 10.31
C GLU A 103 -0.77 1.72 10.97
N LEU A 104 0.46 1.24 10.78
CA LEU A 104 0.91 -0.05 11.29
C LEU A 104 2.20 0.15 12.09
N HIS A 105 2.11 -0.07 13.40
CA HIS A 105 3.26 0.06 14.31
C HIS A 105 4.12 -1.22 14.35
N SER A 106 3.53 -2.37 14.04
CA SER A 106 4.20 -3.65 13.84
C SER A 106 3.87 -4.18 12.45
N HIS A 107 4.85 -4.77 11.76
CA HIS A 107 4.65 -5.42 10.46
C HIS A 107 4.77 -6.95 10.57
N ASP A 108 4.46 -7.49 11.75
CA ASP A 108 4.30 -8.93 11.93
C ASP A 108 3.11 -9.49 11.12
N GLU A 109 3.08 -10.82 10.97
CA GLU A 109 2.09 -11.50 10.16
C GLU A 109 0.65 -11.31 10.69
N ASP A 110 0.49 -11.17 12.01
CA ASP A 110 -0.82 -10.99 12.65
C ASP A 110 -1.38 -9.59 12.36
N ALA A 111 -0.58 -8.53 12.54
CA ALA A 111 -0.96 -7.16 12.22
C ALA A 111 -1.31 -7.00 10.73
N LEU A 112 -0.52 -7.61 9.85
CA LEU A 112 -0.79 -7.63 8.42
C LEU A 112 -2.07 -8.40 8.08
N THR A 113 -2.34 -9.51 8.78
CA THR A 113 -3.58 -10.28 8.60
C THR A 113 -4.82 -9.48 9.05
N VAL A 114 -4.71 -8.77 10.17
CA VAL A 114 -5.77 -7.87 10.66
C VAL A 114 -6.02 -6.74 9.64
N LEU A 115 -4.96 -6.12 9.13
CA LEU A 115 -5.05 -5.08 8.10
C LEU A 115 -5.70 -5.64 6.82
N ALA A 116 -5.22 -6.78 6.31
CA ALA A 116 -5.76 -7.40 5.10
C ALA A 116 -7.26 -7.69 5.22
N ARG A 117 -7.71 -8.28 6.35
CA ARG A 117 -9.13 -8.54 6.60
C ARG A 117 -9.95 -7.25 6.70
N ARG A 118 -9.39 -6.20 7.32
CA ARG A 118 -10.02 -4.88 7.37
C ARG A 118 -10.19 -4.31 5.96
N MET A 119 -9.13 -4.28 5.16
CA MET A 119 -9.19 -3.78 3.79
C MET A 119 -10.26 -4.49 2.97
N LEU A 120 -10.33 -5.82 3.03
CA LEU A 120 -11.35 -6.59 2.30
C LEU A 120 -12.78 -6.21 2.73
N ARG A 121 -13.02 -6.00 4.04
CA ARG A 121 -14.33 -5.54 4.53
C ARG A 121 -14.64 -4.13 4.05
N ASP A 122 -13.69 -3.21 4.18
CA ASP A 122 -13.87 -1.80 3.82
C ASP A 122 -14.14 -1.68 2.30
N ILE A 123 -13.42 -2.44 1.47
CA ILE A 123 -13.67 -2.52 0.01
C ILE A 123 -15.06 -3.13 -0.26
N GLY A 124 -15.44 -4.19 0.46
CA GLY A 124 -16.77 -4.78 0.36
C GLY A 124 -17.89 -3.78 0.65
N GLN A 125 -17.70 -2.88 1.62
CA GLN A 125 -18.66 -1.80 1.91
C GLN A 125 -18.74 -0.75 0.80
N VAL A 126 -17.60 -0.39 0.20
CA VAL A 126 -17.56 0.58 -0.91
C VAL A 126 -18.36 0.10 -2.12
N TYR A 127 -18.26 -1.20 -2.45
CA TYR A 127 -18.96 -1.78 -3.61
C TYR A 127 -20.33 -2.38 -3.28
N GLY A 128 -20.58 -2.76 -2.03
CA GLY A 128 -21.80 -3.45 -1.62
C GLY A 128 -23.05 -2.56 -1.58
N GLY A 129 -22.89 -1.22 -1.54
CA GLY A 129 -24.01 -0.30 -1.38
C GLY A 129 -24.86 -0.59 -0.12
N PRO A 130 -25.89 0.22 0.17
CA PRO A 130 -26.85 -0.08 1.23
C PRO A 130 -27.88 -1.10 0.73
N GLU A 131 -27.52 -2.38 0.59
CA GLU A 131 -28.50 -3.42 0.23
C GLU A 131 -28.90 -4.27 1.44
N GLY A 132 -30.00 -3.83 2.06
CA GLY A 132 -30.81 -4.58 3.02
C GLY A 132 -32.32 -4.29 2.91
N GLU A 133 -32.78 -3.54 1.89
CA GLU A 133 -34.20 -3.31 1.60
C GLU A 133 -34.51 -3.57 0.13
N GLY A 134 -34.26 -4.80 -0.31
CA GLY A 134 -34.83 -5.33 -1.55
C GLY A 134 -36.04 -6.17 -1.22
N THR A 135 -37.21 -5.55 -1.08
CA THR A 135 -38.50 -6.25 -0.99
C THR A 135 -38.73 -6.98 -2.31
N LEU A 136 -38.74 -8.32 -2.26
CA LEU A 136 -39.25 -9.14 -3.34
C LEU A 136 -40.76 -8.90 -3.44
N ASN A 137 -41.19 -8.23 -4.51
CA ASN A 137 -42.55 -8.33 -5.04
C ASN A 137 -42.53 -9.23 -6.27
#